data_AF-A0A409X8B2-F1
#
_entry.id   AF-A0A409X8B2-F1
#
_cell.length_a   1.000
_cell.length_b   1.000
_cell.length_c   1.000
_cell.angle_alpha   90.00
_cell.angle_beta   90.00
_cell.angle_gamma   90.00
#
_symmetry.space_group_name_H-M   'P 1'
#
loop_
_entity.id
_entity.type
_entity.pdbx_description
1 polymer ?
#
loop_
_entity_poly.entity_id
_entity_poly.type
_entity_poly.pdbx_seq_one_letter_code
_entity_poly.pdbx_strand_id
1 'polypeptide(L)'
;MARNKTPRVQHDSPKKNRFIGLVLGGQNVHNASIMADIPSSTAADLWTKYKTTGSTKNRPRSGRPKKATDRVKRSIVRNAVKERRKPFRELANEGPGN
;
A
#
# COMPACT_ATOMS: atom_id res chain seq x y z
N MET A 1 15.53 -9.70 -26.38
CA MET A 1 14.81 -8.41 -26.42
C MET A 1 14.38 -8.03 -25.01
N ALA A 2 15.02 -7.04 -24.38
CA ALA A 2 14.61 -6.56 -23.07
C ALA A 2 13.29 -5.78 -23.22
N ARG A 3 12.22 -6.20 -22.54
CA ARG A 3 10.96 -5.45 -22.53
C ARG A 3 11.21 -4.12 -21.83
N ASN A 4 11.06 -3.00 -22.54
CA ASN A 4 11.05 -1.67 -21.95
C ASN A 4 9.98 -1.65 -20.85
N LYS A 5 10.40 -1.66 -19.58
CA LYS A 5 9.49 -1.48 -18.45
C LYS A 5 8.95 -0.06 -18.56
N THR A 6 7.67 0.09 -18.87
CA THR A 6 6.99 1.39 -18.75
C THR A 6 7.23 1.92 -17.33
N PRO A 7 7.62 3.20 -17.19
CA PRO A 7 7.74 3.79 -15.87
C PRO A 7 6.40 3.65 -15.17
N ARG A 8 6.41 3.20 -13.92
CA ARG A 8 5.20 2.99 -13.11
C ARG A 8 4.65 4.35 -12.70
N VAL A 9 3.96 5.03 -13.61
CA VAL A 9 3.32 6.32 -13.37
C VAL A 9 1.92 6.08 -12.83
N GLN A 10 1.56 6.83 -11.79
CA GLN A 10 0.23 6.80 -11.20
C GLN A 10 -0.45 8.11 -11.51
N HIS A 11 -1.76 8.08 -11.77
CA HIS A 11 -2.54 9.31 -11.74
C HIS A 11 -2.49 9.91 -10.33
N ASP A 12 -2.38 11.22 -10.31
CA ASP A 12 -2.46 12.07 -9.13
C ASP A 12 -3.84 11.95 -8.46
N SER A 13 -3.88 12.32 -7.18
CA SER A 13 -5.12 12.25 -6.39
C SER A 13 -6.22 13.17 -6.95
N PRO A 14 -5.93 14.43 -7.35
CA PRO A 14 -6.92 15.29 -7.99
C PRO A 14 -7.54 14.68 -9.26
N LYS A 15 -6.74 14.15 -10.19
CA LYS A 15 -7.27 13.51 -11.41
C LYS A 15 -8.19 12.31 -11.11
N LYS A 16 -7.80 11.46 -10.16
CA LYS A 16 -8.66 10.36 -9.69
C LYS A 16 -9.96 10.86 -9.05
N ASN A 17 -9.89 11.93 -8.25
CA ASN A 17 -11.05 12.50 -7.58
C ASN A 17 -12.00 13.17 -8.58
N ARG A 18 -11.48 13.84 -9.62
CA ARG A 18 -12.28 14.40 -10.71
C ARG A 18 -13.06 13.30 -11.43
N PHE A 19 -12.41 12.20 -11.78
CA PHE A 19 -13.07 11.04 -12.38
C PHE A 19 -14.20 10.51 -11.49
N ILE A 20 -13.94 10.28 -10.20
CA ILE A 20 -14.96 9.79 -9.27
C ILE A 20 -16.11 10.79 -9.12
N GLY A 21 -15.82 12.09 -9.02
CA GLY A 21 -16.84 13.13 -8.95
C GLY A 21 -17.75 13.15 -10.16
N LEU A 22 -17.20 12.96 -11.38
CA LEU A 22 -18.00 12.86 -12.61
C LEU A 22 -18.93 11.65 -12.59
N VAL A 23 -18.42 10.48 -12.17
CA VAL A 23 -19.22 9.25 -12.09
C VAL A 23 -20.34 9.39 -11.04
N LEU A 24 -20.03 9.95 -9.86
CA LEU A 24 -21.03 10.21 -8.82
C LEU A 24 -22.05 11.28 -9.25
N GLY A 25 -21.64 12.22 -10.11
CA GLY A 25 -22.51 13.21 -10.74
C GLY A 25 -23.38 12.66 -11.90
N GLY A 26 -23.40 11.34 -12.11
CA GLY A 26 -24.27 10.68 -13.09
C GLY A 26 -23.66 10.46 -14.47
N GLN A 27 -22.37 10.80 -14.67
CA GLN A 27 -21.71 10.46 -15.92
C GLN A 27 -21.42 8.96 -16.01
N ASN A 28 -21.55 8.40 -17.21
CA ASN A 28 -21.08 7.05 -17.49
C ASN A 28 -19.55 6.98 -17.32
N VAL A 29 -19.04 5.84 -16.86
CA VAL A 29 -17.61 5.57 -16.63
C VAL A 29 -16.76 5.87 -17.86
N HIS A 30 -17.25 5.57 -19.07
CA HIS A 30 -16.55 5.87 -20.31
C HIS A 30 -16.41 7.39 -20.54
N ASN A 31 -17.50 8.14 -20.43
CA ASN A 31 -17.48 9.60 -20.60
C ASN A 31 -16.61 10.26 -19.53
N ALA A 32 -16.74 9.81 -18.28
CA ALA A 32 -15.91 10.27 -17.18
C ALA A 32 -14.41 9.99 -17.42
N SER A 33 -14.05 8.87 -18.06
CA SER A 33 -12.65 8.54 -18.38
C SER A 33 -12.08 9.50 -19.43
N ILE A 34 -12.85 9.82 -20.47
CA ILE A 34 -12.46 10.81 -21.49
C ILE A 34 -12.28 12.18 -20.85
N MET A 35 -13.27 12.63 -20.06
CA MET A 35 -13.24 13.94 -19.38
C MET A 35 -12.11 14.08 -18.36
N ALA A 36 -11.72 12.98 -17.72
CA ALA A 36 -10.63 12.96 -16.75
C ALA A 36 -9.27 12.60 -17.36
N ASP A 37 -9.19 12.35 -18.67
CA ASP A 37 -7.98 11.89 -19.37
C ASP A 37 -7.34 10.64 -18.70
N ILE A 38 -8.19 9.64 -18.42
CA ILE A 38 -7.78 8.36 -17.84
C ILE A 38 -8.09 7.24 -18.85
N PRO A 39 -7.13 6.33 -19.13
CA PRO A 39 -7.39 5.16 -19.96
C PRO A 39 -8.58 4.35 -19.44
N SER A 40 -9.44 3.87 -20.34
CA SER A 40 -10.69 3.17 -19.99
C SER A 40 -10.50 1.99 -19.03
N SER A 41 -9.43 1.20 -19.21
CA SER A 41 -9.07 0.10 -18.31
C SER A 41 -8.76 0.60 -16.88
N THR A 42 -7.97 1.67 -16.78
CA THR A 42 -7.61 2.28 -15.49
C THR A 42 -8.82 2.92 -14.82
N ALA A 43 -9.73 3.50 -15.60
CA ALA A 43 -11.00 4.04 -15.11
C ALA A 43 -11.92 2.95 -14.55
N ALA A 44 -12.04 1.81 -15.24
CA ALA A 44 -12.80 0.65 -14.78
C ALA A 44 -12.23 0.07 -13.47
N ASP A 45 -10.91 -0.08 -13.38
CA ASP A 45 -10.22 -0.52 -12.17
C ASP A 45 -10.40 0.48 -11.01
N LEU A 46 -10.28 1.78 -11.30
CA LEU A 46 -10.45 2.84 -10.31
C LEU A 46 -11.89 2.88 -9.78
N TRP A 47 -12.89 2.74 -10.65
CA TRP A 47 -14.30 2.67 -10.26
C TRP A 47 -14.59 1.43 -9.41
N THR A 48 -14.11 0.26 -9.82
CA THR A 48 -14.26 -0.98 -9.06
C THR A 48 -13.61 -0.87 -7.68
N LYS A 49 -12.39 -0.35 -7.62
CA LYS A 49 -11.71 -0.05 -6.37
C LYS A 49 -12.54 0.88 -5.50
N TYR A 50 -13.01 1.99 -6.05
CA TYR A 50 -13.79 2.98 -5.32
C TYR A 50 -15.09 2.40 -4.76
N LYS A 51 -15.83 1.60 -5.52
CA LYS A 51 -17.02 0.88 -5.02
C LYS A 51 -16.69 -0.01 -3.83
N THR A 52 -15.51 -0.63 -3.79
CA THR A 52 -15.12 -1.53 -2.69
C THR A 52 -14.51 -0.82 -1.47
N THR A 53 -13.80 0.29 -1.65
CA THR A 53 -13.04 0.95 -0.56
C THR A 53 -13.52 2.34 -0.19
N GLY A 54 -14.41 2.94 -0.99
CA GLY A 54 -14.81 4.36 -0.86
C GLY A 54 -13.66 5.35 -1.04
N SER A 55 -12.50 4.91 -1.58
CA SER A 55 -11.29 5.73 -1.61
C SER A 55 -10.53 5.63 -2.93
N THR A 56 -10.07 6.79 -3.42
CA THR A 56 -9.15 6.90 -4.55
C THR A 56 -7.70 6.65 -4.15
N LYS A 57 -7.40 6.64 -2.83
CA LYS A 57 -6.06 6.35 -2.30
C LYS A 57 -5.60 4.96 -2.70
N ASN A 58 -4.28 4.79 -2.80
CA ASN A 58 -3.73 3.47 -3.04
C ASN A 58 -3.80 2.64 -1.77
N ARG A 59 -4.03 1.34 -1.94
CA ARG A 59 -3.84 0.39 -0.85
C ARG A 59 -2.34 0.31 -0.54
N PRO A 60 -1.95 0.22 0.75
CA PRO A 60 -0.58 -0.13 1.09
C PRO A 60 -0.25 -1.47 0.43
N ARG A 61 0.95 -1.58 -0.14
CA ARG A 61 1.38 -2.83 -0.78
C ARG A 61 1.58 -3.88 0.31
N SER A 62 1.19 -5.12 0.04
CA SER A 62 1.26 -6.23 1.00
C SER A 62 2.67 -6.49 1.53
N GLY A 63 3.71 -6.09 0.79
CA GLY A 63 5.10 -6.22 1.23
C GLY A 63 5.49 -7.66 1.57
N ARG A 64 6.73 -7.87 2.02
CA ARG A 64 7.09 -9.13 2.68
C ARG A 64 6.77 -9.01 4.17
N PRO A 65 6.09 -9.99 4.79
CA PRO A 65 5.95 -10.02 6.24
C PRO A 65 7.32 -9.87 6.92
N LYS A 66 7.39 -9.05 7.98
CA LYS A 66 8.63 -8.85 8.73
C LYS A 66 8.98 -10.14 9.48
N LYS A 67 10.26 -10.50 9.51
CA LYS A 67 10.75 -11.68 10.26
C LYS A 67 10.46 -11.56 11.76
N ALA A 68 10.54 -10.35 12.31
CA ALA A 68 10.25 -10.08 13.70
C ALA A 68 8.81 -9.56 13.87
N THR A 69 8.02 -10.30 14.63
CA THR A 69 6.71 -9.83 15.11
C THR A 69 6.88 -8.75 16.18
N ASP A 70 5.84 -7.98 16.46
CA ASP A 70 5.91 -6.93 17.49
C ASP A 70 6.12 -7.48 18.90
N ARG A 71 5.74 -8.75 19.13
CA ARG A 71 6.03 -9.46 20.38
C ARG A 71 7.53 -9.70 20.53
N VAL A 72 8.18 -10.20 19.49
CA VAL A 72 9.63 -10.46 19.48
C VAL A 72 10.42 -9.15 19.63
N LYS A 73 10.00 -8.07 18.97
CA LYS A 73 10.64 -6.76 19.17
C LYS A 73 10.56 -6.29 20.62
N ARG A 74 9.38 -6.43 21.24
CA ARG A 74 9.17 -6.02 22.64
C ARG A 74 10.02 -6.83 23.62
N SER A 75 10.18 -8.13 23.41
CA SER A 75 11.04 -8.96 24.28
C SER A 75 12.51 -8.57 24.15
N ILE A 76 13.01 -8.36 22.92
CA ILE A 76 14.40 -7.94 22.69
C ILE A 76 14.69 -6.61 23.39
N VAL A 77 13.81 -5.62 23.23
CA VAL A 77 13.97 -4.30 23.87
C VAL A 77 13.98 -4.43 25.40
N ARG A 78 13.08 -5.23 25.98
CA ARG A 78 13.03 -5.44 27.44
C ARG A 78 14.31 -6.08 27.97
N ASN A 79 14.80 -7.12 27.29
CA ASN A 79 16.01 -7.82 27.71
C ASN A 79 17.23 -6.92 27.57
N ALA A 80 17.32 -6.12 26.51
CA ALA A 80 18.39 -5.13 26.31
C ALA A 80 18.40 -4.06 27.41
N VAL A 81 17.24 -3.60 27.88
CA VAL A 81 17.14 -2.62 28.97
C VAL A 81 17.58 -3.21 30.31
N LYS A 82 17.22 -4.47 30.58
CA LYS A 82 17.60 -5.19 31.80
C LYS A 82 19.09 -5.53 31.84
N GLU A 83 19.64 -5.95 30.70
CA GLU A 83 21.00 -6.49 30.56
C GLU A 83 21.78 -5.68 29.52
N ARG A 84 22.04 -4.40 29.84
CA ARG A 84 22.55 -3.38 28.90
C ARG A 84 23.87 -3.71 28.19
N ARG A 85 24.69 -4.60 28.77
CA ARG A 85 26.01 -4.98 28.23
C ARG A 85 26.00 -6.32 27.49
N LYS A 86 24.84 -6.99 27.42
CA LYS A 86 24.72 -8.30 26.81
C LYS A 86 24.73 -8.20 25.29
N PRO A 87 25.45 -9.07 24.56
CA PRO A 87 25.51 -9.02 23.11
C PRO A 87 24.16 -9.36 22.48
N PHE A 88 23.87 -8.75 21.33
CA PHE A 88 22.59 -8.93 20.62
C PHE A 88 22.24 -10.39 20.33
N ARG A 89 23.23 -11.23 20.01
CA ARG A 89 23.02 -12.64 19.70
C ARG A 89 22.37 -13.40 20.87
N GLU A 90 22.76 -13.09 22.10
CA GLU A 90 22.20 -13.71 23.29
C GLU A 90 20.79 -13.19 23.56
N LEU A 91 20.58 -11.87 23.43
CA LEU A 91 19.27 -11.23 23.58
C LEU A 91 18.24 -11.74 22.55
N ALA A 92 18.68 -12.03 21.32
CA ALA A 92 17.84 -12.58 20.26
C ALA A 92 17.44 -14.04 20.55
N ASN A 93 18.30 -14.80 21.23
CA ASN A 93 18.06 -16.21 21.53
C ASN A 93 17.09 -16.44 22.71
N GLU A 94 16.89 -15.42 23.55
CA GLU A 94 16.00 -15.46 24.72
C GLU A 94 14.57 -14.98 24.40
N GLY A 95 14.30 -14.62 23.14
CA GLY A 95 12.98 -14.18 22.70
C GLY A 95 11.97 -15.34 22.64
N PRO A 96 10.64 -15.06 22.72
CA PRO A 96 9.59 -16.07 22.74
C PRO A 96 9.30 -16.68 21.35
N GLY A 97 10.34 -16.97 20.58
CA GLY A 97 10.26 -17.54 19.22
C GLY A 97 11.46 -18.41 18.85
N ASN A 98 12.23 -18.85 19.85
CA ASN A 98 13.12 -20.02 19.77
C ASN A 98 12.40 -21.24 20.34
#